data_AF-A0AAU2XAT3-F1
#
_entry.id   AF-A0AAU2XAT3-F1
#
_cell.length_a   1.000
_cell.length_b   1.000
_cell.length_c   1.000
_cell.angle_alpha   90.00
_cell.angle_beta   90.00
_cell.angle_gamma   90.00
#
_symmetry.space_group_name_H-M   'P 1'
#
loop_
_entity.id
_entity.type
_entity.pdbx_description
1 polymer ?
#
loop_
_entity_poly.entity_id
_entity_poly.type
_entity_poly.pdbx_seq_one_letter_code
_entity_poly.pdbx_strand_id
1 'polypeptide(L)'
;MNDPATAPPRDVLPGARRSTPFYAARVVVSGALAHGRASGSARSSDGGLALELRLPSELGGDASGPNPEQLAAAALAASLHAELALVARQHMLDPVPITVEATVTVGPDPSDDGYLLRAEVEVTWPGIPRVTADRLLARAVARCPYAKTAGGGVPAAVALAPEQRDGQA
;
A
#
# COMPACT_ATOMS: atom_id res chain seq x y z
N MET A 1 -16.06 8.85 -43.59
CA MET A 1 -14.86 9.58 -43.12
C MET A 1 -15.02 9.80 -41.62
N ASN A 2 -14.73 8.77 -40.83
CA ASN A 2 -14.73 8.85 -39.37
C ASN A 2 -13.33 8.48 -38.92
N ASP A 3 -12.59 9.48 -38.46
CA ASP A 3 -11.21 9.38 -37.99
C ASP A 3 -11.21 8.64 -36.62
N PRO A 4 -10.50 7.52 -36.46
CA PRO A 4 -10.47 6.80 -35.19
C PRO A 4 -9.73 7.63 -34.14
N ALA A 5 -10.45 7.93 -33.06
CA ALA A 5 -10.00 8.57 -31.84
C ALA A 5 -8.51 8.35 -31.54
N THR A 6 -7.72 9.42 -31.69
CA THR A 6 -6.37 9.52 -31.19
C THR A 6 -6.40 9.29 -29.68
N ALA A 7 -5.81 8.19 -29.21
CA ALA A 7 -5.68 7.94 -27.79
C ALA A 7 -4.97 9.13 -27.11
N PRO A 8 -5.41 9.57 -25.91
CA PRO A 8 -4.79 10.70 -25.24
C PRO A 8 -3.30 10.43 -24.97
N PRO A 9 -2.45 11.48 -25.00
CA PRO A 9 -1.01 11.34 -24.84
C PRO A 9 -0.67 10.67 -23.50
N ARG A 10 0.22 9.68 -23.56
CA ARG A 10 0.80 9.00 -22.40
C ARG A 10 2.01 9.77 -21.87
N ASP A 11 1.78 10.96 -21.31
CA ASP A 11 2.77 11.66 -20.47
C ASP A 11 2.06 12.03 -19.16
N VAL A 12 2.14 11.21 -18.12
CA VAL A 12 3.26 11.09 -17.16
C VAL A 12 3.40 12.36 -16.33
N LEU A 13 3.02 12.24 -15.06
CA LEU A 13 3.23 13.25 -14.01
C LEU A 13 4.65 13.85 -14.14
N PRO A 14 4.79 15.19 -14.10
CA PRO A 14 6.09 15.84 -14.26
C PRO A 14 7.10 15.32 -13.23
N GLY A 15 8.28 14.87 -13.71
CA GLY A 15 9.37 14.35 -12.86
C GLY A 15 9.54 12.83 -12.83
N ALA A 16 8.72 12.04 -13.54
CA ALA A 16 8.91 10.59 -13.55
C ALA A 16 10.22 10.17 -14.23
N ARG A 17 11.07 9.45 -13.51
CA ARG A 17 12.26 8.81 -14.09
C ARG A 17 11.82 7.75 -15.09
N ARG A 18 12.41 7.76 -16.30
CA ARG A 18 12.17 6.72 -17.30
C ARG A 18 12.74 5.39 -16.81
N SER A 19 11.90 4.37 -16.73
CA SER A 19 12.29 2.97 -16.53
C SER A 19 11.54 2.09 -17.53
N THR A 20 12.14 0.98 -17.97
CA THR A 20 11.44 -0.02 -18.79
C THR A 20 10.57 -0.87 -17.85
N PRO A 21 9.23 -0.80 -17.92
CA PRO A 21 8.38 -1.56 -17.02
C PRO A 21 8.44 -3.05 -17.38
N PHE A 22 8.64 -3.91 -16.38
CA PHE A 22 8.55 -5.36 -16.54
C PHE A 22 7.13 -5.91 -16.29
N TYR A 23 6.25 -5.10 -15.69
CA TYR A 23 4.87 -5.46 -15.39
C TYR A 23 3.99 -4.19 -15.34
N ALA A 24 2.71 -4.33 -15.69
CA ALA A 24 1.70 -3.29 -15.53
C ALA A 24 0.36 -3.91 -15.11
N ALA A 25 -0.20 -3.42 -14.00
CA ALA A 25 -1.58 -3.72 -13.58
C ALA A 25 -2.53 -2.62 -14.08
N ARG A 26 -3.74 -2.99 -14.50
CA ARG A 26 -4.82 -2.05 -14.84
C ARG A 26 -6.07 -2.42 -14.07
N VAL A 27 -6.61 -1.45 -13.32
CA VAL A 27 -7.88 -1.55 -12.59
C VAL A 27 -8.81 -0.46 -13.07
N VAL A 28 -10.07 -0.79 -13.33
CA VAL A 28 -11.14 0.16 -13.62
C VAL A 28 -12.04 0.25 -12.39
N VAL A 29 -12.35 1.46 -11.96
CA VAL A 29 -13.34 1.72 -10.91
C VAL A 29 -14.55 2.42 -11.52
N SER A 30 -15.74 1.91 -11.22
CA SER A 30 -17.01 2.48 -11.70
C SER A 30 -18.06 2.43 -10.60
N GLY A 31 -18.87 3.48 -10.44
CA GLY A 31 -19.91 3.50 -9.43
C GLY A 31 -20.55 4.87 -9.27
N ALA A 32 -21.39 5.03 -8.25
CA ALA A 32 -22.04 6.29 -7.93
C ALA A 32 -21.14 7.16 -7.06
N LEU A 33 -21.08 8.46 -7.37
CA LEU A 33 -20.46 9.49 -6.54
C LEU A 33 -21.32 9.84 -5.32
N ALA A 34 -21.99 8.84 -4.71
CA ALA A 34 -22.67 9.07 -3.45
C ALA A 34 -21.62 9.65 -2.47
N HIS A 35 -22.01 10.63 -1.66
CA HIS A 35 -21.20 11.21 -0.56
C HIS A 35 -19.76 11.70 -0.90
N GLY A 36 -19.41 11.93 -2.18
CA GLY A 36 -18.10 12.51 -2.55
C GLY A 36 -16.89 11.60 -2.29
N ARG A 37 -17.12 10.28 -2.16
CA ARG A 37 -16.07 9.25 -1.97
C ARG A 37 -16.36 8.04 -2.86
N ALA A 38 -15.37 7.17 -3.02
CA ALA A 38 -15.49 5.99 -3.87
C ALA A 38 -16.50 4.99 -3.27
N SER A 39 -17.63 4.82 -3.96
CA SER A 39 -18.59 3.72 -3.79
C SER A 39 -18.85 3.11 -5.17
N GLY A 40 -18.62 1.80 -5.33
CA GLY A 40 -18.70 1.16 -6.65
C GLY A 40 -17.85 -0.09 -6.81
N SER A 41 -17.63 -0.54 -8.03
CA SER A 41 -16.87 -1.74 -8.34
C SER A 41 -15.46 -1.40 -8.83
N ALA A 42 -14.44 -2.05 -8.28
CA ALA A 42 -13.06 -2.01 -8.75
C ALA A 42 -12.69 -3.37 -9.36
N ARG A 43 -12.33 -3.38 -10.65
CA ARG A 43 -12.02 -4.62 -11.39
C ARG A 43 -10.71 -4.52 -12.19
N SER A 44 -9.82 -5.49 -12.02
CA SER A 44 -8.61 -5.60 -12.84
C SER A 44 -8.92 -6.15 -14.24
N SER A 45 -8.09 -5.80 -15.22
CA SER A 45 -8.26 -6.24 -16.62
C SER A 45 -8.12 -7.75 -16.80
N ASP A 46 -7.39 -8.42 -15.91
CA ASP A 46 -7.21 -9.87 -15.87
C ASP A 46 -8.25 -10.58 -14.99
N GLY A 47 -9.12 -9.83 -14.30
CA GLY A 47 -10.15 -10.37 -13.40
C GLY A 47 -9.65 -10.86 -12.04
N GLY A 48 -8.34 -10.81 -11.76
CA GLY A 48 -7.76 -11.25 -10.48
C GLY A 48 -8.16 -10.39 -9.27
N LEU A 49 -8.57 -9.14 -9.51
CA LEU A 49 -9.13 -8.24 -8.51
C LEU A 49 -10.55 -7.83 -8.94
N ALA A 50 -11.52 -8.10 -8.08
CA ALA A 50 -12.91 -7.72 -8.26
C ALA A 50 -13.52 -7.39 -6.89
N LEU A 51 -13.63 -6.11 -6.57
CA LEU A 51 -14.02 -5.61 -5.24
C LEU A 51 -15.19 -4.66 -5.35
N GLU A 52 -16.12 -4.75 -4.40
CA GLU A 52 -17.19 -3.76 -4.21
C GLU A 52 -16.75 -2.78 -3.12
N LEU A 53 -16.35 -1.58 -3.55
CA LEU A 53 -15.91 -0.49 -2.69
C LEU A 53 -17.08 0.12 -1.91
N ARG A 54 -16.87 0.33 -0.61
CA ARG A 54 -17.86 0.91 0.31
C ARG A 54 -17.26 2.04 1.12
N LEU A 55 -18.11 2.99 1.48
CA LEU A 55 -17.77 4.01 2.47
C LEU A 55 -17.69 3.34 3.86
N PRO A 56 -16.64 3.60 4.65
CA PRO A 56 -16.56 3.09 6.01
C PRO A 56 -17.62 3.73 6.93
N SER A 57 -18.02 3.03 7.99
CA SER A 57 -19.05 3.47 8.94
C SER A 57 -18.69 4.78 9.62
N GLU A 58 -17.40 4.99 9.90
CA GLU A 58 -16.84 6.20 10.50
C GLU A 58 -17.06 7.45 9.64
N LEU A 59 -17.28 7.26 8.33
CA LEU A 59 -17.61 8.32 7.38
C LEU A 59 -19.09 8.32 6.97
N GLY A 60 -19.95 7.61 7.71
CA GLY A 60 -21.39 7.54 7.47
C GLY A 60 -21.83 6.49 6.44
N GLY A 61 -20.98 5.51 6.15
CA GLY A 61 -21.27 4.40 5.25
C GLY A 61 -21.84 3.16 5.95
N ASP A 62 -21.95 2.06 5.19
CA ASP A 62 -22.45 0.77 5.69
C ASP A 62 -21.34 -0.26 6.02
N ALA A 63 -20.07 0.13 5.83
CA ALA A 63 -18.85 -0.68 6.05
C ALA A 63 -18.86 -2.10 5.43
N SER A 64 -19.69 -2.37 4.42
CA SER A 64 -19.89 -3.72 3.88
C SER A 64 -18.88 -4.15 2.81
N GLY A 65 -17.69 -3.55 2.77
CA GLY A 65 -16.68 -3.83 1.74
C GLY A 65 -15.41 -2.98 1.89
N PRO A 66 -14.38 -3.24 1.08
CA PRO A 66 -13.12 -2.50 1.15
C PRO A 66 -13.27 -1.03 0.77
N ASN A 67 -12.37 -0.19 1.27
CA ASN A 67 -12.26 1.22 0.90
C ASN A 67 -10.84 1.56 0.38
N PRO A 68 -10.64 2.72 -0.27
CA PRO A 68 -9.34 3.11 -0.80
C PRO A 68 -8.20 3.07 0.24
N GLU A 69 -8.46 3.43 1.49
CA GLU A 69 -7.48 3.43 2.57
C GLU A 69 -7.02 2.01 2.92
N GLN A 70 -7.95 1.04 2.99
CA GLN A 70 -7.64 -0.37 3.17
C GLN A 70 -6.87 -0.95 1.98
N LEU A 71 -7.20 -0.54 0.75
CA LEU A 71 -6.44 -0.96 -0.43
C LEU A 71 -5.01 -0.40 -0.41
N ALA A 72 -4.83 0.84 0.03
CA ALA A 72 -3.52 1.44 0.20
C ALA A 72 -2.70 0.71 1.27
N ALA A 73 -3.31 0.40 2.42
CA ALA A 73 -2.69 -0.37 3.50
C ALA A 73 -2.26 -1.77 3.01
N ALA A 74 -3.16 -2.49 2.32
CA ALA A 74 -2.86 -3.81 1.77
C ALA A 74 -1.71 -3.78 0.76
N ALA A 75 -1.70 -2.80 -0.15
CA ALA A 75 -0.64 -2.66 -1.14
C ALA A 75 0.73 -2.37 -0.50
N LEU A 76 0.77 -1.47 0.50
CA LEU A 76 1.98 -1.14 1.25
C LEU A 76 2.52 -2.36 2.01
N ALA A 77 1.66 -3.03 2.78
CA ALA A 77 2.02 -4.21 3.56
C ALA A 77 2.52 -5.35 2.67
N ALA A 78 1.79 -5.69 1.61
CA ALA A 78 2.15 -6.76 0.69
C ALA A 78 3.49 -6.49 -0.01
N SER A 79 3.73 -5.26 -0.47
CA SER A 79 4.98 -4.91 -1.14
C SER A 79 6.18 -4.94 -0.20
N LEU A 80 6.03 -4.49 1.05
CA LEU A 80 7.12 -4.55 2.03
C LEU A 80 7.38 -5.99 2.48
N HIS A 81 6.31 -6.77 2.70
CA HIS A 81 6.42 -8.19 3.03
C HIS A 81 7.18 -8.96 1.94
N ALA A 82 6.92 -8.68 0.65
CA ALA A 82 7.64 -9.31 -0.46
C ALA A 82 9.15 -9.02 -0.45
N GLU A 83 9.55 -7.78 -0.17
CA GLU A 83 10.98 -7.43 -0.05
C GLU A 83 11.62 -8.03 1.21
N LEU A 84 10.88 -8.10 2.33
CA LEU A 84 11.33 -8.76 3.56
C LEU A 84 11.56 -10.27 3.33
N ALA A 85 10.62 -10.95 2.68
CA ALA A 85 10.76 -12.36 2.32
C ALA A 85 11.96 -12.59 1.39
N LEU A 86 12.19 -11.70 0.42
CA LEU A 86 13.35 -11.78 -0.47
C LEU A 86 14.67 -11.67 0.31
N VAL A 87 14.81 -10.71 1.22
CA VAL A 87 16.04 -10.56 2.01
C VAL A 87 16.20 -11.68 3.04
N ALA A 88 15.11 -12.17 3.64
CA ALA A 88 15.14 -13.33 4.54
C ALA A 88 15.73 -14.56 3.85
N ARG A 89 15.23 -14.87 2.63
CA ARG A 89 15.73 -15.96 1.80
C ARG A 89 17.21 -15.80 1.43
N GLN A 90 17.63 -14.60 1.03
CA GLN A 90 19.04 -14.30 0.71
C GLN A 90 19.99 -14.52 1.90
N HIS A 91 19.47 -14.42 3.12
CA HIS A 91 20.21 -14.61 4.36
C HIS A 91 19.95 -15.97 5.03
N MET A 92 19.25 -16.90 4.34
CA MET A 92 18.90 -18.24 4.84
C MET A 92 18.13 -18.20 6.18
N LEU A 93 17.23 -17.23 6.33
CA LEU A 93 16.37 -17.05 7.51
C LEU A 93 14.97 -17.66 7.34
N ASP A 94 14.68 -18.30 6.21
CA ASP A 94 13.45 -19.08 6.01
C ASP A 94 13.50 -20.34 6.91
N PRO A 95 12.41 -20.75 7.59
CA PRO A 95 11.00 -20.42 7.32
C PRO A 95 10.36 -19.47 8.36
N VAL A 96 11.12 -18.56 8.96
CA VAL A 96 10.58 -17.69 10.01
C VAL A 96 9.39 -16.86 9.47
N PRO A 97 8.19 -16.93 10.10
CA PRO A 97 7.04 -16.17 9.65
C PRO A 97 7.30 -14.67 9.82
N ILE A 98 7.03 -13.87 8.80
CA ILE A 98 7.12 -12.41 8.85
C ILE A 98 5.70 -11.86 8.68
N THR A 99 5.27 -11.01 9.58
CA THR A 99 4.00 -10.29 9.45
C THR A 99 4.29 -8.82 9.24
N VAL A 100 3.60 -8.21 8.28
CA VAL A 100 3.61 -6.77 8.04
C VAL A 100 2.20 -6.27 8.21
N GLU A 101 2.00 -5.43 9.22
CA GLU A 101 0.76 -4.71 9.46
C GLU A 101 0.93 -3.28 8.96
N ALA A 102 -0.04 -2.76 8.23
CA ALA A 102 -0.05 -1.37 7.79
C ALA A 102 -1.37 -0.71 8.18
N THR A 103 -1.28 0.44 8.82
CA THR A 103 -2.38 1.33 9.12
C THR A 103 -2.30 2.53 8.19
N VAL A 104 -3.37 2.80 7.43
CA VAL A 104 -3.49 4.02 6.63
C VAL A 104 -4.61 4.85 7.19
N THR A 105 -4.30 6.10 7.52
CA THR A 105 -5.26 7.09 8.01
C THR A 105 -5.43 8.18 6.97
N VAL A 106 -6.64 8.73 6.87
CA VAL A 106 -6.99 9.85 6.00
C VAL A 106 -7.51 11.00 6.86
N GLY A 107 -7.03 12.22 6.60
CA GLY A 107 -7.46 13.44 7.28
C GLY A 107 -7.39 14.65 6.36
N PRO A 108 -7.85 15.83 6.80
CA PRO A 108 -7.68 17.06 6.03
C PRO A 108 -6.20 17.41 5.86
N ASP A 109 -5.81 17.89 4.68
CA ASP A 109 -4.47 18.46 4.48
C ASP A 109 -4.44 19.89 5.07
N PRO A 110 -3.46 20.25 5.90
CA PRO A 110 -3.34 21.62 6.40
C PRO A 110 -2.88 22.65 5.35
N SER A 111 -2.42 22.19 4.18
CA SER A 111 -1.81 23.02 3.13
C SER A 111 -2.80 23.44 2.04
N ASP A 112 -3.91 22.72 1.91
CA ASP A 112 -4.99 22.97 0.94
C ASP A 112 -6.35 22.46 1.45
N ASP A 113 -7.41 22.58 0.64
CA ASP A 113 -8.76 22.08 1.00
C ASP A 113 -8.93 20.57 0.70
N GLY A 114 -7.83 19.83 0.59
CA GLY A 114 -7.75 18.42 0.21
C GLY A 114 -7.64 17.46 1.39
N TYR A 115 -7.13 16.25 1.10
CA TYR A 115 -6.92 15.19 2.08
C TYR A 115 -5.49 14.68 2.05
N LEU A 116 -4.94 14.43 3.22
CA LEU A 116 -3.64 13.82 3.41
C LEU A 116 -3.80 12.39 3.92
N LEU A 117 -3.02 11.48 3.34
CA LEU A 117 -2.84 10.13 3.88
C LEU A 117 -1.62 10.08 4.79
N ARG A 118 -1.71 9.30 5.87
CA ARG A 118 -0.56 8.91 6.70
C ARG A 118 -0.54 7.40 6.84
N ALA A 119 0.63 6.81 6.67
CA ALA A 119 0.84 5.39 6.82
C ALA A 119 1.73 5.07 8.03
N GLU A 120 1.37 4.04 8.76
CA GLU A 120 2.17 3.44 9.83
C GLU A 120 2.31 1.95 9.52
N VAL A 121 3.51 1.42 9.63
CA VAL A 121 3.81 0.03 9.30
C VAL A 121 4.58 -0.62 10.42
N GLU A 122 4.04 -1.71 10.93
CA GLU A 122 4.64 -2.54 11.97
C GLU A 122 5.06 -3.89 11.38
N VAL A 123 6.28 -4.32 11.68
CA VAL A 123 6.83 -5.58 11.21
C VAL A 123 7.14 -6.49 12.38
N THR A 124 6.55 -7.69 12.37
CA THR A 124 6.80 -8.74 13.36
C THR A 124 7.64 -9.83 12.72
N TRP A 125 8.84 -10.06 13.28
CA TRP A 125 9.82 -11.02 12.77
C TRP A 125 10.45 -11.84 13.92
N PRO A 126 9.73 -12.84 14.46
CA PRO A 126 10.15 -13.61 15.62
C PRO A 126 11.40 -14.45 15.34
N GLY A 127 12.20 -14.74 16.36
CA GLY A 127 13.33 -15.67 16.22
C GLY A 127 14.57 -15.13 15.47
N ILE A 128 14.56 -13.85 15.06
CA ILE A 128 15.74 -13.17 14.50
C ILE A 128 16.25 -12.13 15.50
N PRO A 129 17.59 -12.05 15.74
CA PRO A 129 18.16 -10.99 16.57
C PRO A 129 17.76 -9.60 16.07
N ARG A 130 17.29 -8.74 16.97
CA ARG A 130 16.80 -7.38 16.66
C ARG A 130 17.73 -6.59 15.74
N VAL A 131 19.03 -6.57 16.03
CA VAL A 131 20.05 -5.90 15.21
C VAL A 131 20.11 -6.41 13.76
N THR A 132 19.90 -7.71 13.56
CA THR A 132 19.83 -8.32 12.23
C THR A 132 18.53 -7.93 11.53
N ALA A 133 17.40 -7.99 12.24
CA ALA A 133 16.10 -7.61 11.72
C ALA A 133 16.06 -6.13 11.29
N ASP A 134 16.59 -5.21 12.10
CA ASP A 134 16.66 -3.77 11.80
C ASP A 134 17.44 -3.52 10.50
N ARG A 135 18.61 -4.17 10.34
CA ARG A 135 19.43 -4.04 9.14
C ARG A 135 18.72 -4.56 7.89
N LEU A 136 18.04 -5.69 8.00
CA LEU A 136 17.31 -6.28 6.87
C LEU A 136 16.05 -5.49 6.53
N LEU A 137 15.36 -4.96 7.53
CA LEU A 137 14.22 -4.05 7.35
C LEU A 137 14.65 -2.78 6.60
N ALA A 138 15.73 -2.13 7.00
CA ALA A 138 16.24 -0.95 6.30
C ALA A 138 16.54 -1.23 4.82
N ARG A 139 17.10 -2.42 4.51
CA ARG A 139 17.34 -2.86 3.13
C ARG A 139 16.04 -3.13 2.37
N ALA A 140 15.05 -3.74 3.00
CA ALA A 140 13.74 -3.99 2.40
C ALA A 140 13.00 -2.68 2.09
N VAL A 141 12.98 -1.74 3.04
CA VAL A 141 12.39 -0.39 2.86
C VAL A 141 13.05 0.36 1.70
N ALA A 142 14.39 0.34 1.62
CA ALA A 142 15.13 0.98 0.53
C ALA A 142 14.89 0.34 -0.85
N ARG A 143 14.25 -0.83 -0.92
CA ARG A 143 13.90 -1.52 -2.17
C ARG A 143 12.43 -1.40 -2.51
N CYS A 144 11.56 -1.44 -1.49
CA CYS A 144 10.11 -1.43 -1.61
C CYS A 144 9.60 -0.22 -2.41
N PRO A 145 8.92 -0.42 -3.54
CA PRO A 145 8.39 0.68 -4.36
C PRO A 145 7.36 1.51 -3.59
N TYR A 146 6.47 0.88 -2.82
CA TYR A 146 5.43 1.59 -2.05
C TYR A 146 6.00 2.42 -0.90
N ALA A 147 7.03 1.93 -0.21
CA ALA A 147 7.70 2.70 0.85
C ALA A 147 8.43 3.92 0.28
N LYS A 148 9.05 3.80 -0.91
CA LYS A 148 9.71 4.92 -1.60
C LYS A 148 8.72 6.01 -2.02
N THR A 149 7.55 5.62 -2.52
CA THR A 149 6.54 6.58 -2.96
C THR A 149 5.89 7.30 -1.79
N ALA A 150 5.74 6.64 -0.64
CA ALA A 150 5.21 7.29 0.55
C ALA A 150 6.10 8.45 1.01
N GLY A 151 7.42 8.28 1.01
CA GLY A 151 8.36 9.37 1.32
C GLY A 151 8.29 10.62 0.40
N GLY A 152 7.56 10.56 -0.73
CA GLY A 152 7.39 11.68 -1.66
C GLY A 152 6.03 12.38 -1.64
N GLY A 153 5.07 11.94 -0.81
CA GLY A 153 3.73 12.56 -0.75
C GLY A 153 2.73 11.97 0.25
N VAL A 154 3.07 10.89 0.96
CA VAL A 154 2.27 10.28 2.03
C VAL A 154 3.20 9.98 3.19
N PRO A 155 3.26 10.81 4.25
CA PRO A 155 4.11 10.53 5.41
C PRO A 155 3.94 9.08 5.88
N ALA A 156 5.01 8.29 5.78
CA ALA A 156 5.02 6.89 6.20
C ALA A 156 6.07 6.66 7.27
N ALA A 157 5.65 6.08 8.40
CA ALA A 157 6.53 5.56 9.43
C ALA A 157 6.57 4.03 9.33
N VAL A 158 7.77 3.44 9.31
CA VAL A 158 7.95 1.99 9.28
C VAL A 158 8.87 1.58 10.42
N ALA A 159 8.44 0.65 11.26
CA ALA A 159 9.21 0.17 12.40
C ALA A 159 8.98 -1.34 12.64
N LEU A 160 9.93 -1.98 13.34
CA LEU A 160 9.66 -3.29 13.93
C LEU A 160 8.71 -3.12 15.12
N ALA A 161 7.79 -4.07 15.27
CA ALA A 161 6.92 -4.15 16.45
C ALA A 161 7.77 -4.25 17.74
N PRO A 162 7.29 -3.70 18.87
CA PRO A 162 7.96 -3.87 20.16
C PRO A 162 8.03 -5.35 20.55
N GLU A 163 9.11 -5.76 21.25
CA GLU A 163 9.20 -7.13 21.79
C GLU A 163 8.06 -7.36 22.79
N GLN A 164 7.22 -8.38 22.55
CA GLN A 164 6.23 -8.77 23.54
C GLN A 164 6.97 -9.33 24.76
N ARG A 165 6.78 -8.68 25.92
CA ARG A 165 7.20 -9.25 27.20
C ARG A 165 6.30 -10.45 27.48
N ASP A 166 6.80 -11.64 27.22
CA ASP A 166 6.16 -12.86 27.69
C ASP A 166 6.07 -12.84 29.22
N GLY A 167 4.84 -12.77 29.73
CA GLY A 167 4.48 -13.12 31.10
C GLY A 167 3.75 -12.03 31.89
N GLN A 168 2.45 -12.22 32.14
CA GLN A 168 1.99 -12.65 33.47
C GLN A 168 0.47 -12.92 33.51
N ALA A 169 0.13 -14.21 33.61
CA ALA A 169 -0.90 -14.75 34.49
C ALA A 169 -0.43 -16.12 34.97
#